data_AF-A0A067H1T3-F1
#
_entry.id   AF-A0A067H1T3-F1
#
_cell.length_a   1.000
_cell.length_b   1.000
_cell.length_c   1.000
_cell.angle_alpha   90.00
_cell.angle_beta   90.00
_cell.angle_gamma   90.00
#
_symmetry.space_group_name_H-M   'P 1'
#
loop_
_entity.id
_entity.type
_entity.pdbx_description
1 polymer ?
#
loop_
_entity_poly.entity_id
_entity_poly.type
_entity_poly.pdbx_seq_one_letter_code
_entity_poly.pdbx_strand_id
1 'polypeptide(L)'
;MAQVSKICNGIQNTRVFTNQTKLQKPKSVSAISFRSQSRGCSSSWGLRYNDRLGNNNTVRTVRASASVGTAEKQSKASEIVLQPIREISGTVTLPGSKSLSNRILLLAALSEGTTVVDNLLSSEDIHHMLDALKKLGLNVEEDFAMKRAIVEGCGGLFPLAKQQTGEIELFLGNAGTAMRPLTAAVTAAGGNLSYILDGVPRMRERPIGDLVTGLKQLGADVDCILGTNCPPVRINGKGGLPGGKVKLSGKLSSQYLTALLMAAPLALGNVEIEIIDKLISVPYVEMTLKLMERFGVFVEHSDSWDRFFIQGGQKYK
;
A
#
# COMPACT_ATOMS: atom_id res chain seq x y z
N MET A 1 33.51 6.12 -36.53
CA MET A 1 32.98 7.51 -36.52
C MET A 1 32.02 7.61 -35.34
N ALA A 2 32.20 8.37 -34.27
CA ALA A 2 33.21 9.34 -33.85
C ALA A 2 33.29 9.31 -32.31
N GLN A 3 34.47 9.63 -31.76
CA GLN A 3 34.77 9.80 -30.33
C GLN A 3 34.34 11.19 -29.83
N VAL A 4 33.97 11.31 -28.54
CA VAL A 4 34.09 12.52 -27.68
C VAL A 4 34.06 12.02 -26.21
N SER A 5 35.19 11.80 -25.52
CA SER A 5 36.10 12.70 -24.77
C SER A 5 35.69 13.04 -23.32
N LYS A 6 36.63 12.77 -22.40
CA LYS A 6 36.70 13.09 -20.96
C LYS A 6 36.80 14.61 -20.68
N ILE A 7 36.75 14.93 -19.37
CA ILE A 7 37.24 16.13 -18.62
C ILE A 7 36.06 17.05 -18.19
N CYS A 8 35.87 17.56 -16.96
CA CYS A 8 36.75 17.81 -15.80
C CYS A 8 35.97 17.79 -14.46
N ASN A 9 36.74 17.62 -13.38
CA ASN A 9 36.36 17.87 -11.98
C ASN A 9 36.09 19.36 -11.70
N GLY A 10 35.03 19.64 -10.93
CA GLY A 10 34.74 20.96 -10.37
C GLY A 10 34.54 20.87 -8.85
N ILE A 11 35.56 21.27 -8.10
CA ILE A 11 35.55 21.45 -6.65
C ILE A 11 34.66 22.67 -6.34
N GLN A 12 33.64 22.50 -5.50
CA GLN A 12 32.95 23.63 -4.88
C GLN A 12 33.25 23.69 -3.38
N ASN A 13 34.00 24.73 -3.02
CA ASN A 13 34.27 25.19 -1.67
C ASN A 13 32.99 25.74 -1.02
N THR A 14 32.53 25.10 0.05
CA THR A 14 31.59 25.71 1.00
C THR A 14 32.37 26.29 2.18
N ARG A 15 32.31 27.62 2.30
CA ARG A 15 32.94 28.40 3.38
C ARG A 15 32.29 28.05 4.73
N VAL A 16 33.09 27.53 5.64
CA VAL A 16 32.78 27.37 7.06
C VAL A 16 32.96 28.73 7.73
N PHE A 17 31.88 29.31 8.26
CA PHE A 17 31.97 30.45 9.18
C PHE A 17 32.18 29.93 10.61
N THR A 18 33.36 30.21 11.15
CA THR A 18 33.68 30.11 12.57
C THR A 18 33.08 31.29 13.32
N ASN A 19 32.30 31.02 14.38
CA ASN A 19 32.14 31.97 15.49
C ASN A 19 32.13 31.20 16.81
N GLN A 20 33.17 31.43 17.61
CA GLN A 20 33.27 31.05 19.02
C GLN A 20 32.62 32.15 19.87
N THR A 21 31.76 31.78 20.82
CA THR A 21 31.69 32.43 22.15
C THR A 21 31.01 31.55 23.21
N LYS A 22 31.82 31.13 24.18
CA LYS A 22 31.63 30.83 25.62
C LYS A 22 30.32 30.23 26.20
N LEU A 23 30.52 29.06 26.81
CA LEU A 23 30.10 28.52 28.13
C LEU A 23 28.75 28.93 28.76
N GLN A 24 27.93 27.92 29.06
CA GLN A 24 27.30 27.69 30.37
C GLN A 24 26.86 26.20 30.53
N LYS A 25 27.12 25.59 31.69
CA LYS A 25 26.76 24.20 32.06
C LYS A 25 25.28 24.09 32.47
N PRO A 26 24.66 22.91 32.30
CA PRO A 26 23.98 22.30 33.44
C PRO A 26 24.23 20.79 33.60
N LYS A 27 23.66 20.26 34.68
CA LYS A 27 24.06 19.08 35.47
C LYS A 27 23.41 17.77 35.01
N SER A 28 24.12 16.68 35.32
CA SER A 28 23.68 15.30 35.61
C SER A 28 22.71 14.62 34.63
N VAL A 29 23.25 13.69 33.84
CA VAL A 29 22.53 12.66 33.09
C VAL A 29 22.39 11.43 34.00
N SER A 30 21.16 11.05 34.32
CA SER A 30 20.83 9.75 34.91
C SER A 30 20.69 8.71 33.79
N ALA A 31 21.45 7.62 33.89
CA ALA A 31 21.38 6.48 32.99
C ALA A 31 20.12 5.64 33.33
N ILE A 32 19.21 5.49 32.37
CA ILE A 32 18.09 4.54 32.46
C ILE A 32 18.58 3.23 31.84
N SER A 33 18.80 2.22 32.68
CA SER A 33 19.04 0.84 32.24
C SER A 33 17.71 0.07 32.24
N PHE A 34 17.35 -0.50 31.09
CA PHE A 34 16.27 -1.48 31.01
C PHE A 34 16.86 -2.86 31.34
N ARG A 35 16.49 -3.40 32.51
CA ARG A 35 16.78 -4.79 32.89
C ARG A 35 15.46 -5.56 32.97
N SER A 36 15.23 -6.43 31.99
CA SER A 36 14.13 -7.39 32.02
C SER A 36 14.40 -8.45 33.09
N GLN A 37 13.68 -8.42 34.21
CA GLN A 37 13.55 -9.58 35.10
C GLN A 37 12.23 -10.28 34.81
N SER A 38 12.30 -11.38 34.06
CA SER A 38 11.25 -12.39 34.02
C SER A 38 11.21 -13.11 35.37
N ARG A 39 10.24 -12.80 36.21
CA ARG A 39 9.89 -13.63 37.38
C ARG A 39 8.56 -14.31 37.11
N GLY A 40 8.60 -15.64 37.13
CA GLY A 40 7.46 -16.52 36.90
C GLY A 40 6.31 -16.26 37.86
N CYS A 41 5.10 -16.42 37.32
CA CYS A 41 3.85 -16.28 38.03
C CYS A 41 3.62 -17.54 38.88
N SER A 42 3.82 -17.46 40.19
CA SER A 42 3.34 -18.46 41.15
C SER A 42 2.25 -17.83 42.00
N SER A 43 0.98 -18.11 41.70
CA SER A 43 -0.14 -17.71 42.54
C SER A 43 -0.32 -18.70 43.69
N SER A 44 0.10 -18.31 44.90
CA SER A 44 -0.18 -19.05 46.13
C SER A 44 -1.53 -18.61 46.70
N TRP A 45 -2.53 -19.48 46.71
CA TRP A 45 -3.81 -19.25 47.40
C TRP A 45 -3.81 -20.04 48.72
N GLY A 46 -3.98 -19.34 49.84
CA GLY A 46 -4.07 -19.94 51.16
C GLY A 46 -5.49 -19.87 51.71
N LEU A 47 -6.11 -21.02 51.97
CA LEU A 47 -7.36 -21.13 52.72
C LEU A 47 -7.03 -21.18 54.22
N ARG A 48 -7.54 -20.20 54.99
CA ARG A 48 -7.48 -20.23 56.47
C ARG A 48 -8.76 -20.85 56.99
N TYR A 49 -8.65 -22.03 57.60
CA TYR A 49 -9.69 -22.60 58.42
C TYR A 49 -9.36 -22.33 59.89
N ASN A 50 -10.31 -21.83 60.67
CA ASN A 50 -10.10 -21.34 62.02
C ASN A 50 -11.04 -22.13 62.96
N ASP A 51 -10.50 -23.14 63.64
CA ASP A 51 -11.23 -23.84 64.71
C ASP A 51 -10.71 -23.39 66.07
N ARG A 52 -11.61 -22.83 66.89
CA ARG A 52 -11.33 -22.39 68.26
C ARG A 52 -11.61 -23.53 69.22
N LEU A 53 -10.58 -24.11 69.82
CA LEU A 53 -10.64 -24.68 71.17
C LEU A 53 -9.22 -24.84 71.74
N GLY A 54 -8.98 -24.25 72.91
CA GLY A 54 -7.97 -24.71 73.88
C GLY A 54 -6.50 -24.40 73.62
N ASN A 55 -6.05 -23.25 74.14
CA ASN A 55 -4.74 -22.97 74.74
C ASN A 55 -3.50 -23.72 74.21
N ASN A 56 -2.98 -23.31 73.06
CA ASN A 56 -1.55 -23.16 72.71
C ASN A 56 -1.46 -22.86 71.20
N ASN A 57 -1.10 -21.61 70.85
CA ASN A 57 -0.98 -21.18 69.46
C ASN A 57 0.24 -21.84 68.79
N THR A 58 0.03 -23.01 68.19
CA THR A 58 0.95 -23.58 67.21
C THR A 58 0.25 -23.60 65.86
N VAL A 59 0.51 -22.56 65.04
CA VAL A 59 0.00 -22.49 63.67
C VAL A 59 0.77 -23.49 62.82
N ARG A 60 0.18 -24.65 62.51
CA ARG A 60 0.71 -25.57 61.50
C ARG A 60 0.25 -25.12 60.12
N THR A 61 1.15 -24.50 59.36
CA THR A 61 0.92 -24.20 57.96
C THR A 61 1.20 -25.44 57.12
N VAL A 62 0.17 -26.08 56.58
CA VAL A 62 0.34 -27.16 55.59
C VAL A 62 0.58 -26.51 54.23
N ARG A 63 1.78 -26.74 53.66
CA ARG A 63 2.17 -26.21 52.35
C ARG A 63 1.90 -27.29 51.30
N ALA A 64 0.75 -27.21 50.63
CA ALA A 64 0.52 -28.02 49.43
C ALA A 64 1.23 -27.34 48.25
N SER A 65 2.23 -28.01 47.67
CA SER A 65 2.91 -27.54 46.46
C SER A 65 2.30 -28.27 45.27
N ALA A 66 1.45 -27.58 44.51
CA ALA A 66 1.00 -28.08 43.21
C ALA A 66 2.01 -27.62 42.15
N SER A 67 2.86 -28.54 41.69
CA SER A 67 3.59 -28.34 40.45
C SER A 67 2.59 -28.45 39.31
N VAL A 68 2.16 -27.32 38.75
CA VAL A 68 1.54 -27.33 37.43
C VAL A 68 2.65 -27.75 36.47
N GLY A 69 2.69 -29.03 36.13
CA GLY A 69 3.41 -29.50 34.97
C GLY A 69 2.76 -28.84 33.78
N THR A 70 3.28 -27.69 33.35
CA THR A 70 3.10 -27.23 31.99
C THR A 70 3.78 -28.29 31.14
N ALA A 71 3.01 -29.30 30.72
CA ALA A 71 3.38 -30.12 29.60
C ALA A 71 3.70 -29.14 28.47
N GLU A 72 4.99 -28.98 28.17
CA GLU A 72 5.42 -28.20 27.03
C GLU A 72 4.69 -28.76 25.84
N LYS A 73 3.73 -27.98 25.33
CA LYS A 73 3.01 -28.31 24.11
C LYS A 73 4.05 -28.26 23.01
N GLN A 74 4.63 -29.41 22.69
CA GLN A 74 5.60 -29.57 21.60
C GLN A 74 5.03 -28.87 20.37
N SER A 75 5.70 -27.78 19.99
CA SER A 75 5.40 -27.05 18.78
C SER A 75 5.55 -28.03 17.61
N LYS A 76 4.45 -28.32 16.94
CA LYS A 76 4.39 -29.20 15.76
C LYS A 76 4.96 -28.53 14.49
N ALA A 77 5.63 -27.39 14.64
CA ALA A 77 6.22 -26.67 13.52
C ALA A 77 7.51 -27.39 13.11
N SER A 78 7.66 -27.68 11.82
CA SER A 78 8.91 -28.17 11.26
C SER A 78 10.01 -27.16 11.51
N GLU A 79 11.04 -27.56 12.25
CA GLU A 79 12.21 -26.72 12.50
C GLU A 79 13.24 -26.89 11.38
N ILE A 80 13.87 -25.79 10.97
CA ILE A 80 15.01 -25.80 10.06
C ILE A 80 16.22 -25.30 10.85
N VAL A 81 17.22 -26.16 11.01
CA VAL A 81 18.50 -25.80 11.65
C VAL A 81 19.46 -25.33 10.57
N LEU A 82 19.78 -24.03 10.57
CA LEU A 82 20.76 -23.44 9.65
C LEU A 82 22.16 -23.64 10.22
N GLN A 83 22.99 -24.40 9.52
CA GLN A 83 24.40 -24.60 9.90
C GLN A 83 25.20 -23.31 9.63
N PRO A 84 26.18 -22.94 10.49
CA PRO A 84 27.02 -21.77 10.25
C PRO A 84 27.81 -21.90 8.94
N ILE A 85 27.72 -20.89 8.09
CA ILE A 85 28.53 -20.77 6.87
C ILE A 85 29.61 -19.70 7.07
N ARG A 86 30.78 -19.90 6.45
CA ARG A 86 31.92 -18.98 6.56
C ARG A 86 31.88 -17.84 5.53
N GLU A 87 31.33 -18.10 4.36
CA GLU A 87 31.21 -17.15 3.25
C GLU A 87 30.00 -17.52 2.39
N ILE A 88 29.39 -16.52 1.75
CA ILE A 88 28.32 -16.70 0.75
C ILE A 88 28.51 -15.70 -0.38
N SER A 89 28.41 -16.18 -1.63
CA SER A 89 28.43 -15.36 -2.83
C SER A 89 27.44 -15.93 -3.85
N GLY A 90 26.81 -15.04 -4.62
CA GLY A 90 25.80 -15.42 -5.62
C GLY A 90 24.85 -14.27 -5.95
N THR A 91 23.93 -14.51 -6.88
CA THR A 91 22.85 -13.59 -7.23
C THR A 91 21.52 -14.31 -7.08
N VAL A 92 20.56 -13.68 -6.43
CA VAL A 92 19.20 -14.20 -6.25
C VAL A 92 18.22 -13.26 -6.92
N THR A 93 17.40 -13.79 -7.80
CA THR A 93 16.28 -13.05 -8.38
C THR A 93 15.10 -13.13 -7.42
N LEU A 94 14.73 -12.00 -6.84
CA LEU A 94 13.55 -11.90 -5.99
C LEU A 94 12.28 -11.94 -6.86
N PRO A 95 11.19 -12.56 -6.37
CA PRO A 95 9.91 -12.48 -7.05
C PRO A 95 9.43 -11.03 -7.15
N GLY A 96 8.63 -10.74 -8.18
CA GLY A 96 8.00 -9.43 -8.35
C GLY A 96 7.20 -8.99 -7.12
N SER A 97 7.11 -7.68 -6.91
CA SER A 97 6.24 -7.11 -5.87
C SER A 97 4.79 -7.12 -6.34
N LYS A 98 3.88 -7.56 -5.46
CA LYS A 98 2.43 -7.60 -5.74
C LYS A 98 1.85 -6.23 -6.11
N SER A 99 2.11 -5.21 -5.30
CA SER A 99 1.58 -3.87 -5.53
C SER A 99 2.21 -3.22 -6.75
N LEU A 100 3.51 -3.46 -7.01
CA LEU A 100 4.18 -2.94 -8.19
C LEU A 100 3.66 -3.59 -9.47
N SER A 101 3.47 -4.92 -9.46
CA SER A 101 2.88 -5.68 -10.56
C SER A 101 1.52 -5.12 -10.95
N ASN A 102 0.61 -4.93 -9.97
CA ASN A 102 -0.72 -4.36 -10.24
C ASN A 102 -0.67 -2.90 -10.74
N ARG A 103 0.26 -2.08 -10.24
CA ARG A 103 0.44 -0.71 -10.75
C ARG A 103 0.94 -0.70 -12.19
N ILE A 104 1.93 -1.54 -12.50
CA ILE A 104 2.48 -1.64 -13.87
C ILE A 104 1.41 -2.14 -14.84
N LEU A 105 0.67 -3.20 -14.48
CA LEU A 105 -0.41 -3.72 -15.33
C LEU A 105 -1.48 -2.65 -15.62
N LEU A 106 -1.86 -1.87 -14.59
CA LEU A 106 -2.84 -0.81 -14.77
C LEU A 106 -2.31 0.33 -15.66
N LEU A 107 -1.07 0.77 -15.44
CA LEU A 107 -0.47 1.84 -16.25
C LEU A 107 -0.24 1.38 -17.70
N ALA A 108 0.21 0.14 -17.90
CA ALA A 108 0.28 -0.49 -19.21
C ALA A 108 -1.09 -0.51 -19.90
N ALA A 109 -2.14 -0.89 -19.18
CA ALA A 109 -3.50 -0.88 -19.70
C ALA A 109 -3.97 0.54 -20.10
N LEU A 110 -3.58 1.57 -19.35
CA LEU A 110 -3.97 2.96 -19.62
C LEU A 110 -3.07 3.66 -20.66
N SER A 111 -1.90 3.09 -20.98
CA SER A 111 -0.94 3.66 -21.92
C SER A 111 -1.37 3.56 -23.39
N GLU A 112 -0.73 4.34 -24.26
CA GLU A 112 -0.75 4.11 -25.70
C GLU A 112 0.29 3.04 -26.06
N GLY A 113 -0.05 2.10 -26.95
CA GLY A 113 0.89 1.08 -27.44
C GLY A 113 0.85 -0.22 -26.63
N THR A 114 1.91 -1.04 -26.75
CA THR A 114 1.97 -2.38 -26.14
C THR A 114 3.11 -2.45 -25.13
N THR A 115 2.80 -2.88 -23.91
CA THR A 115 3.80 -3.06 -22.85
C THR A 115 4.02 -4.54 -22.56
N VAL A 116 5.29 -4.95 -22.53
CA VAL A 116 5.69 -6.27 -22.03
C VAL A 116 6.12 -6.14 -20.57
N VAL A 117 5.45 -6.85 -19.67
CA VAL A 117 5.71 -6.84 -18.23
C VAL A 117 6.40 -8.14 -17.82
N ASP A 118 7.68 -8.04 -17.49
CA ASP A 118 8.50 -9.16 -17.00
C ASP A 118 8.52 -9.25 -15.46
N ASN A 119 8.89 -10.42 -14.95
CA ASN A 119 9.00 -10.72 -13.51
C ASN A 119 7.69 -10.43 -12.75
N LEU A 120 6.56 -10.73 -13.38
CA LEU A 120 5.24 -10.55 -12.79
C LEU A 120 5.05 -11.53 -11.63
N LEU A 121 4.47 -11.06 -10.52
CA LEU A 121 4.19 -11.93 -9.39
C LEU A 121 3.07 -12.91 -9.74
N SER A 122 3.32 -14.21 -9.60
CA SER A 122 2.26 -15.23 -9.65
C SER A 122 1.45 -15.20 -8.36
N SER A 123 0.29 -14.52 -8.36
CA SER A 123 -0.62 -14.47 -7.20
C SER A 123 -2.06 -14.19 -7.62
N GLU A 124 -3.04 -14.59 -6.79
CA GLU A 124 -4.47 -14.33 -7.01
C GLU A 124 -4.78 -12.84 -7.26
N ASP A 125 -4.09 -11.92 -6.58
CA ASP A 125 -4.26 -10.48 -6.80
C ASP A 125 -3.97 -10.06 -8.25
N ILE A 126 -2.99 -10.72 -8.90
CA ILE A 126 -2.60 -10.43 -10.28
C ILE A 126 -3.57 -11.08 -11.27
N HIS A 127 -4.01 -12.31 -10.99
CA HIS A 127 -5.04 -12.98 -11.80
C HIS A 127 -6.33 -12.14 -11.85
N HIS A 128 -6.81 -11.65 -10.70
CA HIS A 128 -7.98 -10.77 -10.65
C HIS A 128 -7.80 -9.45 -11.41
N MET A 129 -6.59 -8.87 -11.40
CA MET A 129 -6.31 -7.68 -12.19
C MET A 129 -6.37 -7.98 -13.69
N LEU A 130 -5.69 -9.04 -14.15
CA LEU A 130 -5.67 -9.44 -15.56
C LEU A 130 -7.09 -9.76 -16.07
N ASP A 131 -7.87 -10.50 -15.29
CA ASP A 131 -9.27 -10.81 -15.60
C ASP A 131 -10.13 -9.55 -15.70
N ALA A 132 -9.93 -8.59 -14.79
CA ALA A 132 -10.65 -7.33 -14.82
C ALA A 132 -10.28 -6.49 -16.05
N LEU A 133 -9.00 -6.47 -16.46
CA LEU A 133 -8.56 -5.79 -17.68
C LEU A 133 -9.17 -6.44 -18.93
N LYS A 134 -9.17 -7.77 -19.03
CA LYS A 134 -9.86 -8.49 -20.11
C LYS A 134 -11.35 -8.18 -20.13
N LYS A 135 -12.00 -8.15 -18.96
CA LYS A 135 -13.42 -7.75 -18.82
C LYS A 135 -13.68 -6.31 -19.21
N LEU A 136 -12.70 -5.41 -19.11
CA LEU A 136 -12.78 -4.03 -19.61
C LEU A 136 -12.54 -3.93 -21.13
N GLY A 137 -12.29 -5.06 -21.79
CA GLY A 137 -12.17 -5.19 -23.24
C GLY A 137 -10.75 -5.03 -23.78
N LEU A 138 -9.72 -5.03 -22.92
CA LEU A 138 -8.32 -4.97 -23.37
C LEU A 138 -7.85 -6.33 -23.90
N ASN A 139 -6.94 -6.29 -24.87
CA ASN A 139 -6.17 -7.46 -25.26
C ASN A 139 -5.00 -7.65 -24.27
N VAL A 140 -5.02 -8.76 -23.54
CA VAL A 140 -4.03 -9.09 -22.52
C VAL A 140 -3.63 -10.56 -22.69
N GLU A 141 -2.37 -10.78 -23.01
CA GLU A 141 -1.76 -12.10 -23.07
C GLU A 141 -0.90 -12.33 -21.83
N GLU A 142 -0.94 -13.53 -21.27
CA GLU A 142 -0.20 -13.87 -20.04
C GLU A 142 0.48 -15.23 -20.16
N ASP A 143 1.71 -15.29 -19.67
CA ASP A 143 2.48 -16.52 -19.53
C ASP A 143 2.99 -16.60 -18.08
N PHE A 144 2.30 -17.38 -17.26
CA PHE A 144 2.67 -17.58 -15.85
C PHE A 144 3.93 -18.42 -15.68
N ALA A 145 4.31 -19.25 -16.65
CA ALA A 145 5.55 -20.02 -16.60
C ALA A 145 6.77 -19.09 -16.80
N MET A 146 6.66 -18.15 -17.75
CA MET A 146 7.65 -17.10 -17.97
C MET A 146 7.51 -15.91 -17.01
N LYS A 147 6.44 -15.85 -16.19
CA LYS A 147 6.09 -14.72 -15.32
C LYS A 147 6.01 -13.40 -16.11
N ARG A 148 5.31 -13.45 -17.25
CA ARG A 148 5.21 -12.36 -18.20
C ARG A 148 3.75 -12.07 -18.54
N ALA A 149 3.43 -10.80 -18.80
CA ALA A 149 2.20 -10.41 -19.46
C ALA A 149 2.51 -9.39 -20.59
N ILE A 150 1.72 -9.44 -21.66
CA ILE A 150 1.74 -8.47 -22.75
C ILE A 150 0.38 -7.76 -22.72
N VAL A 151 0.40 -6.45 -22.53
CA VAL A 151 -0.80 -5.63 -22.40
C VAL A 151 -0.84 -4.63 -23.54
N GLU A 152 -1.86 -4.71 -24.39
CA GLU A 152 -2.16 -3.66 -25.35
C GLU A 152 -2.95 -2.55 -24.65
N GLY A 153 -2.32 -1.39 -24.50
CA GLY A 153 -2.87 -0.24 -23.83
C GLY A 153 -3.99 0.44 -24.61
N CYS A 154 -4.94 1.03 -23.88
CA CYS A 154 -6.14 1.63 -24.43
C CYS A 154 -6.05 3.16 -24.66
N GLY A 155 -4.90 3.78 -24.35
CA GLY A 155 -4.70 5.23 -24.52
C GLY A 155 -5.61 6.09 -23.65
N GLY A 156 -5.98 5.61 -22.46
CA GLY A 156 -6.73 6.38 -21.46
C GLY A 156 -8.27 6.25 -21.52
N LEU A 157 -8.82 5.41 -22.40
CA LEU A 157 -10.25 5.10 -22.44
C LEU A 157 -10.46 3.59 -22.63
N PHE A 158 -11.06 2.92 -21.64
CA PHE A 158 -11.26 1.48 -21.72
C PHE A 158 -12.13 1.08 -22.92
N PRO A 159 -11.79 0.01 -23.67
CA PRO A 159 -12.50 -0.34 -24.91
C PRO A 159 -14.02 -0.49 -24.75
N LEU A 160 -14.48 -1.08 -23.64
CA LEU A 160 -15.91 -1.20 -23.38
C LEU A 160 -16.61 0.14 -23.15
N ALA A 161 -15.90 1.21 -22.80
CA ALA A 161 -16.49 2.54 -22.66
C ALA A 161 -17.09 3.09 -23.97
N LYS A 162 -16.80 2.45 -25.11
CA LYS A 162 -17.43 2.73 -26.42
C LYS A 162 -18.83 2.12 -26.55
N GLN A 163 -19.23 1.22 -25.66
CA GLN A 163 -20.60 0.70 -25.61
C GLN A 163 -21.53 1.76 -24.99
N GLN A 164 -22.75 1.88 -25.52
CA GLN A 164 -23.66 2.98 -25.16
C GLN A 164 -24.47 2.73 -23.89
N THR A 165 -24.71 1.46 -23.52
CA THR A 165 -25.55 1.12 -22.35
C THR A 165 -25.09 -0.19 -21.71
N GLY A 166 -24.95 -0.22 -20.39
CA GLY A 166 -24.66 -1.43 -19.63
C GLY A 166 -24.09 -1.15 -18.23
N GLU A 167 -24.17 -2.16 -17.37
CA GLU A 167 -23.46 -2.20 -16.09
C GLU A 167 -22.40 -3.32 -16.17
N ILE A 168 -21.15 -3.00 -15.84
CA ILE A 168 -20.03 -3.94 -15.90
C ILE A 168 -19.64 -4.33 -14.48
N GLU A 169 -19.69 -5.64 -14.19
CA GLU A 169 -19.27 -6.18 -12.91
C GLU A 169 -17.82 -6.71 -12.94
N LEU A 170 -16.97 -6.09 -12.12
CA LEU A 170 -15.57 -6.46 -11.93
C LEU A 170 -15.43 -7.14 -10.56
N PHE A 171 -15.24 -8.45 -10.59
CA PHE A 171 -14.99 -9.25 -9.39
C PHE A 171 -13.48 -9.34 -9.14
N LEU A 172 -13.03 -8.80 -8.01
CA LEU A 172 -11.61 -8.66 -7.65
C LEU A 172 -11.20 -9.54 -6.46
N GLY A 173 -12.02 -10.54 -6.10
CA GLY A 173 -11.73 -11.46 -5.01
C GLY A 173 -11.37 -10.73 -3.71
N ASN A 174 -10.18 -11.00 -3.15
CA ASN A 174 -9.63 -10.27 -2.00
C ASN A 174 -8.42 -9.37 -2.40
N ALA A 175 -8.34 -8.98 -3.67
CA ALA A 175 -7.22 -8.23 -4.25
C ALA A 175 -7.30 -6.73 -3.96
N GLY A 176 -6.92 -6.32 -2.74
CA GLY A 176 -7.00 -4.92 -2.32
C GLY A 176 -6.05 -4.01 -3.10
N THR A 177 -4.95 -4.59 -3.61
CA THR A 177 -3.96 -3.89 -4.44
C THR A 177 -4.44 -3.67 -5.87
N ALA A 178 -5.49 -4.37 -6.32
CA ALA A 178 -6.16 -4.14 -7.60
C ALA A 178 -7.40 -3.26 -7.43
N MET A 179 -8.23 -3.53 -6.41
CA MET A 179 -9.48 -2.80 -6.12
C MET A 179 -9.30 -1.29 -6.14
N ARG A 180 -8.38 -0.75 -5.33
CA ARG A 180 -8.26 0.70 -5.15
C ARG A 180 -7.78 1.42 -6.42
N PRO A 181 -6.66 1.01 -7.07
CA PRO A 181 -6.25 1.59 -8.34
C PRO A 181 -7.31 1.47 -9.43
N LEU A 182 -7.99 0.31 -9.53
CA LEU A 182 -8.97 0.08 -10.58
C LEU A 182 -10.23 0.92 -10.37
N THR A 183 -10.69 1.13 -9.12
CA THR A 183 -11.78 2.08 -8.83
C THR A 183 -11.49 3.47 -9.38
N ALA A 184 -10.29 3.99 -9.11
CA ALA A 184 -9.90 5.32 -9.59
C ALA A 184 -9.76 5.36 -11.12
N ALA A 185 -9.10 4.35 -11.70
CA ALA A 185 -8.90 4.28 -13.15
C ALA A 185 -10.21 4.14 -13.93
N VAL A 186 -11.14 3.28 -13.48
CA VAL A 186 -12.46 3.14 -14.10
C VAL A 186 -13.26 4.43 -14.00
N THR A 187 -13.12 5.19 -12.90
CA THR A 187 -13.77 6.50 -12.77
C THR A 187 -13.26 7.50 -13.82
N ALA A 188 -11.95 7.49 -14.11
CA ALA A 188 -11.35 8.41 -15.07
C ALA A 188 -11.48 7.94 -16.54
N ALA A 189 -11.34 6.64 -16.80
CA ALA A 189 -11.20 6.06 -18.13
C ALA A 189 -12.40 5.18 -18.56
N GLY A 190 -13.46 5.10 -17.74
CA GLY A 190 -14.62 4.23 -17.99
C GLY A 190 -15.72 4.84 -18.87
N GLY A 191 -15.57 6.09 -19.33
CA GLY A 191 -16.57 6.77 -20.17
C GLY A 191 -17.93 6.95 -19.47
N ASN A 192 -19.01 6.54 -20.13
CA ASN A 192 -20.40 6.78 -19.70
C ASN A 192 -21.12 5.54 -19.11
N LEU A 193 -20.39 4.45 -18.85
CA LEU A 193 -20.97 3.20 -18.36
C LEU A 193 -21.07 3.15 -16.83
N SER A 194 -21.96 2.28 -16.32
CA SER A 194 -21.99 1.92 -14.90
C SER A 194 -21.03 0.77 -14.64
N TYR A 195 -20.36 0.79 -13.50
CA TYR A 195 -19.45 -0.26 -13.06
C TYR A 195 -19.73 -0.63 -11.61
N ILE A 196 -19.65 -1.93 -11.29
CA ILE A 196 -19.64 -2.43 -9.92
C ILE A 196 -18.33 -3.19 -9.69
N LEU A 197 -17.53 -2.70 -8.75
CA LEU A 197 -16.32 -3.38 -8.29
C LEU A 197 -16.63 -4.07 -6.97
N ASP A 198 -16.58 -5.40 -6.96
CA ASP A 198 -16.89 -6.23 -5.79
C ASP A 198 -15.83 -7.31 -5.56
N GLY A 199 -15.98 -8.08 -4.48
CA GLY A 199 -15.13 -9.20 -4.16
C GLY A 199 -15.81 -10.15 -3.17
N VAL A 200 -14.99 -10.98 -2.54
CA VAL A 200 -15.44 -11.90 -1.49
C VAL A 200 -15.89 -11.13 -0.24
N PRO A 201 -16.63 -11.74 0.72
CA PRO A 201 -17.05 -11.05 1.95
C PRO A 201 -15.93 -10.30 2.68
N ARG A 202 -14.72 -10.88 2.72
CA ARG A 202 -13.56 -10.23 3.32
C ARG A 202 -13.14 -8.93 2.61
N MET A 203 -13.37 -8.80 1.31
CA MET A 203 -13.14 -7.54 0.57
C MET A 203 -14.14 -6.46 0.98
N ARG A 204 -15.39 -6.84 1.28
CA ARG A 204 -16.46 -5.93 1.71
C ARG A 204 -16.27 -5.38 3.13
N GLU A 205 -15.21 -5.80 3.80
CA GLU A 205 -14.75 -5.28 5.10
C GLU A 205 -13.48 -4.43 4.95
N ARG A 206 -12.93 -4.30 3.73
CA ARG A 206 -11.71 -3.52 3.49
C ARG A 206 -12.08 -2.07 3.19
N PRO A 207 -11.51 -1.10 3.94
CA PRO A 207 -11.84 0.29 3.74
C PRO A 207 -11.41 0.77 2.36
N ILE A 208 -12.30 1.56 1.76
CA ILE A 208 -12.08 2.32 0.51
C ILE A 208 -12.74 3.71 0.55
N GLY A 209 -13.51 4.02 1.61
CA GLY A 209 -14.27 5.26 1.76
C GLY A 209 -13.48 6.53 1.44
N ASP A 210 -12.25 6.68 1.96
CA ASP A 210 -11.44 7.89 1.69
C ASP A 210 -11.14 8.08 0.20
N LEU A 211 -10.93 7.00 -0.57
CA LEU A 211 -10.77 7.07 -2.02
C LEU A 211 -12.07 7.51 -2.69
N VAL A 212 -13.20 6.93 -2.28
CA VAL A 212 -14.53 7.27 -2.81
C VAL A 212 -14.86 8.74 -2.53
N THR A 213 -14.65 9.20 -1.29
CA THR A 213 -14.80 10.60 -0.90
C THR A 213 -13.86 11.51 -1.69
N GLY A 214 -12.62 11.09 -1.96
CA GLY A 214 -11.69 11.82 -2.81
C GLY A 214 -12.18 11.97 -4.24
N LEU A 215 -12.65 10.88 -4.85
CA LEU A 215 -13.22 10.89 -6.20
C LEU A 215 -14.49 11.75 -6.29
N LYS A 216 -15.35 11.72 -5.27
CA LYS A 216 -16.53 12.61 -5.19
C LYS A 216 -16.15 14.09 -5.16
N GLN A 217 -15.10 14.47 -4.43
CA GLN A 217 -14.60 15.86 -4.41
C GLN A 217 -14.14 16.32 -5.80
N LEU A 218 -13.69 15.39 -6.65
CA LEU A 218 -13.29 15.63 -8.04
C LEU A 218 -14.47 15.53 -9.03
N GLY A 219 -15.71 15.48 -8.53
CA GLY A 219 -16.92 15.49 -9.35
C GLY A 219 -17.39 14.13 -9.86
N ALA A 220 -16.81 13.02 -9.38
CA ALA A 220 -17.26 11.68 -9.77
C ALA A 220 -18.55 11.26 -9.07
N ASP A 221 -19.38 10.48 -9.78
CA ASP A 221 -20.55 9.78 -9.24
C ASP A 221 -20.13 8.35 -8.87
N VAL A 222 -19.69 8.17 -7.63
CA VAL A 222 -19.13 6.92 -7.12
C VAL A 222 -19.53 6.70 -5.67
N ASP A 223 -20.01 5.50 -5.33
CA ASP A 223 -20.53 5.20 -4.00
C ASP A 223 -20.28 3.77 -3.55
N CYS A 224 -20.10 3.58 -2.24
CA CYS A 224 -20.12 2.25 -1.63
C CYS A 224 -21.59 1.82 -1.46
N ILE A 225 -22.04 0.83 -2.21
CA ILE A 225 -23.46 0.50 -2.38
C ILE A 225 -24.12 0.07 -1.06
N LEU A 226 -23.33 -0.52 -0.15
CA LEU A 226 -23.81 -1.01 1.15
C LEU A 226 -23.77 0.06 2.26
N GLY A 227 -23.28 1.27 1.98
CA GLY A 227 -23.15 2.34 2.98
C GLY A 227 -22.08 2.07 4.06
N THR A 228 -21.18 1.11 3.86
CA THR A 228 -20.19 0.65 4.86
C THR A 228 -18.80 1.26 4.67
N ASN A 229 -18.62 2.21 3.74
CA ASN A 229 -17.30 2.73 3.33
C ASN A 229 -16.32 1.65 2.82
N CYS A 230 -16.86 0.51 2.42
CA CYS A 230 -16.16 -0.65 1.88
C CYS A 230 -16.85 -1.10 0.58
N PRO A 231 -16.18 -1.90 -0.27
CA PRO A 231 -16.80 -2.53 -1.43
C PRO A 231 -18.09 -3.30 -1.08
N PRO A 232 -19.02 -3.50 -2.03
CA PRO A 232 -18.95 -3.14 -3.45
C PRO A 232 -19.01 -1.63 -3.70
N VAL A 233 -18.24 -1.17 -4.68
CA VAL A 233 -18.24 0.23 -5.14
C VAL A 233 -18.94 0.32 -6.49
N ARG A 234 -19.99 1.14 -6.58
CA ARG A 234 -20.63 1.50 -7.86
C ARG A 234 -20.04 2.81 -8.36
N ILE A 235 -19.75 2.86 -9.66
CA ILE A 235 -19.32 4.06 -10.37
C ILE A 235 -20.30 4.28 -11.51
N ASN A 236 -20.93 5.45 -11.55
CA ASN A 236 -21.76 5.87 -12.68
C ASN A 236 -20.91 6.80 -13.57
N GLY A 237 -20.37 6.27 -14.66
CA GLY A 237 -19.53 7.03 -15.59
C GLY A 237 -20.30 8.19 -16.22
N LYS A 238 -19.68 9.37 -16.25
CA LYS A 238 -20.22 10.60 -16.87
C LYS A 238 -19.24 11.24 -17.86
N GLY A 239 -18.50 10.39 -18.57
CA GLY A 239 -17.59 10.81 -19.64
C GLY A 239 -16.15 11.04 -19.18
N GLY A 240 -15.85 10.77 -17.91
CA GLY A 240 -14.51 10.89 -17.32
C GLY A 240 -14.55 11.58 -15.95
N LEU A 241 -13.36 11.76 -15.37
CA LEU A 241 -13.19 12.46 -14.10
C LEU A 241 -13.08 13.98 -14.36
N PRO A 242 -13.98 14.83 -13.85
CA PRO A 242 -13.94 16.27 -14.11
C PRO A 242 -12.65 16.96 -13.64
N GLY A 243 -12.12 16.58 -12.49
CA GLY A 243 -10.94 17.20 -11.87
C GLY A 243 -11.31 18.21 -10.79
N GLY A 244 -10.38 19.10 -10.44
CA GLY A 244 -10.55 20.09 -9.37
C GLY A 244 -9.66 19.83 -8.16
N LYS A 245 -10.13 20.21 -6.97
CA LYS A 245 -9.34 20.11 -5.73
C LYS A 245 -9.88 19.01 -4.83
N VAL A 246 -8.97 18.23 -4.25
CA VAL A 246 -9.31 17.15 -3.31
C VAL A 246 -8.43 17.23 -2.07
N LYS A 247 -9.06 17.06 -0.91
CA LYS A 247 -8.36 16.95 0.38
C LYS A 247 -8.34 15.50 0.85
N LEU A 248 -7.17 15.04 1.28
CA LEU A 248 -6.95 13.67 1.77
C LEU A 248 -6.11 13.65 3.05
N SER A 249 -6.38 12.70 3.94
CA SER A 249 -5.48 12.41 5.07
C SER A 249 -4.28 11.57 4.60
N GLY A 250 -3.08 12.05 4.87
CA GLY A 250 -1.81 11.35 4.67
C GLY A 250 -1.53 10.26 5.71
N LYS A 251 -2.28 10.23 6.82
CA LYS A 251 -2.22 9.15 7.82
C LYS A 251 -2.95 7.89 7.40
N LEU A 252 -4.11 8.03 6.74
CA LEU A 252 -5.06 6.92 6.58
C LEU A 252 -4.65 5.91 5.50
N SER A 253 -4.12 6.33 4.34
CA SER A 253 -3.46 5.40 3.42
C SER A 253 -2.79 6.08 2.23
N SER A 254 -1.50 5.82 2.01
CA SER A 254 -0.84 6.12 0.73
C SER A 254 -1.49 5.40 -0.46
N GLN A 255 -2.21 4.30 -0.23
CA GLN A 255 -2.78 3.51 -1.31
C GLN A 255 -3.88 4.29 -2.04
N TYR A 256 -4.68 5.10 -1.33
CA TYR A 256 -5.72 5.94 -1.92
C TYR A 256 -5.11 7.10 -2.70
N LEU A 257 -4.12 7.77 -2.11
CA LEU A 257 -3.34 8.79 -2.80
C LEU A 257 -2.73 8.22 -4.09
N THR A 258 -2.11 7.04 -4.04
CA THR A 258 -1.48 6.44 -5.23
C THR A 258 -2.50 6.06 -6.30
N ALA A 259 -3.71 5.64 -5.92
CA ALA A 259 -4.78 5.35 -6.87
C ALA A 259 -5.25 6.64 -7.58
N LEU A 260 -5.46 7.72 -6.82
CA LEU A 260 -5.82 9.03 -7.37
C LEU A 260 -4.71 9.59 -8.26
N LEU A 261 -3.45 9.51 -7.84
CA LEU A 261 -2.31 9.96 -8.63
C LEU A 261 -2.24 9.26 -9.99
N MET A 262 -2.47 7.94 -10.05
CA MET A 262 -2.43 7.22 -11.32
C MET A 262 -3.62 7.56 -12.25
N ALA A 263 -4.78 7.94 -11.70
CA ALA A 263 -5.98 8.26 -12.48
C ALA A 263 -6.10 9.74 -12.89
N ALA A 264 -5.60 10.66 -12.04
CA ALA A 264 -5.69 12.11 -12.23
C ALA A 264 -5.15 12.64 -13.58
N PRO A 265 -4.07 12.10 -14.17
CA PRO A 265 -3.58 12.53 -15.48
C PRO A 265 -4.62 12.39 -16.59
N LEU A 266 -5.54 11.42 -16.46
CA LEU A 266 -6.62 11.15 -17.41
C LEU A 266 -7.88 12.00 -17.14
N ALA A 267 -7.88 12.84 -16.10
CA ALA A 267 -8.99 13.74 -15.82
C ALA A 267 -9.17 14.77 -16.93
N LEU A 268 -10.42 15.23 -17.10
CA LEU A 268 -10.79 16.25 -18.08
C LEU A 268 -10.20 17.61 -17.73
N GLY A 269 -10.03 17.89 -16.44
CA GLY A 269 -9.41 19.09 -15.89
C GLY A 269 -8.27 18.77 -14.95
N ASN A 270 -7.51 19.82 -14.58
CA ASN A 270 -6.39 19.69 -13.65
C ASN A 270 -6.84 19.19 -12.27
N VAL A 271 -5.98 18.45 -11.60
CA VAL A 271 -6.22 17.92 -10.25
C VAL A 271 -5.19 18.49 -9.28
N GLU A 272 -5.68 19.07 -8.19
CA GLU A 272 -4.89 19.51 -7.05
C GLU A 272 -5.23 18.63 -5.84
N ILE A 273 -4.24 17.94 -5.30
CA ILE A 273 -4.39 17.11 -4.09
C ILE A 273 -3.70 17.80 -2.92
N GLU A 274 -4.45 18.12 -1.88
CA GLU A 274 -3.96 18.68 -0.61
C GLU A 274 -3.98 17.58 0.47
N ILE A 275 -2.83 17.32 1.09
CA ILE A 275 -2.71 16.43 2.23
C ILE A 275 -2.91 17.24 3.51
N ILE A 276 -4.01 16.97 4.23
CA ILE A 276 -4.43 17.78 5.38
C ILE A 276 -3.62 17.51 6.66
N ASP A 277 -2.84 16.43 6.67
CA ASP A 277 -1.97 16.04 7.78
C ASP A 277 -0.63 15.49 7.24
N LYS A 278 0.17 14.84 8.10
CA LYS A 278 1.47 14.32 7.68
C LYS A 278 1.34 13.06 6.84
N LEU A 279 1.89 13.08 5.63
CA LEU A 279 2.06 11.89 4.80
C LEU A 279 3.06 10.92 5.44
N ILE A 280 2.59 9.74 5.85
CA ILE A 280 3.44 8.73 6.53
C ILE A 280 4.25 7.92 5.52
N SER A 281 3.68 7.63 4.35
CA SER A 281 4.14 6.60 3.43
C SER A 281 4.77 7.17 2.14
N VAL A 282 5.61 8.19 2.29
CA VAL A 282 6.31 8.88 1.18
C VAL A 282 7.00 7.90 0.20
N PRO A 283 7.72 6.85 0.64
CA PRO A 283 8.41 5.95 -0.31
C PRO A 283 7.47 5.26 -1.31
N TYR A 284 6.23 4.97 -0.90
CA TYR A 284 5.24 4.34 -1.79
C TYR A 284 4.66 5.32 -2.81
N VAL A 285 4.60 6.60 -2.46
CA VAL A 285 4.15 7.68 -3.35
C VAL A 285 5.27 8.00 -4.33
N GLU A 286 6.50 8.17 -3.85
CA GLU A 286 7.68 8.38 -4.69
C GLU A 286 7.85 7.24 -5.72
N MET A 287 7.68 5.99 -5.29
CA MET A 287 7.68 4.84 -6.19
C MET A 287 6.59 4.94 -7.27
N THR A 288 5.39 5.41 -6.91
CA THR A 288 4.31 5.63 -7.90
C THR A 288 4.68 6.75 -8.86
N LEU A 289 5.20 7.88 -8.39
CA LEU A 289 5.56 9.01 -9.25
C LEU A 289 6.65 8.61 -10.25
N LYS A 290 7.70 7.92 -9.79
CA LYS A 290 8.75 7.39 -10.68
C LYS A 290 8.22 6.39 -11.69
N LEU A 291 7.19 5.62 -11.31
CA LEU A 291 6.55 4.70 -12.25
C LEU A 291 5.73 5.47 -13.28
N MET A 292 4.94 6.46 -12.88
CA MET A 292 4.18 7.32 -13.80
C MET A 292 5.10 8.06 -14.78
N GLU A 293 6.26 8.54 -14.29
CA GLU A 293 7.29 9.18 -15.12
C GLU A 293 7.85 8.21 -16.17
N ARG A 294 8.07 6.94 -15.81
CA ARG A 294 8.47 5.90 -16.79
C ARG A 294 7.43 5.67 -17.89
N PHE A 295 6.16 5.92 -17.60
CA PHE A 295 5.06 5.91 -18.57
C PHE A 295 4.78 7.31 -19.14
N GLY A 296 5.72 8.25 -19.03
CA GLY A 296 5.66 9.56 -19.71
C GLY A 296 4.77 10.61 -19.06
N VAL A 297 4.31 10.40 -17.82
CA VAL A 297 3.44 11.33 -17.10
C VAL A 297 4.15 11.95 -15.90
N PHE A 298 3.99 13.26 -15.74
CA PHE A 298 4.65 14.03 -14.68
C PHE A 298 3.64 14.59 -13.69
N VAL A 299 4.05 14.63 -12.42
CA VAL A 299 3.30 15.19 -11.30
C VAL A 299 4.19 16.16 -10.56
N GLU A 300 3.71 17.38 -10.39
CA GLU A 300 4.38 18.36 -9.54
C GLU A 300 3.94 18.13 -8.10
N HIS A 301 4.87 18.27 -7.15
CA HIS A 301 4.53 18.20 -5.73
C HIS A 301 5.41 19.15 -4.91
N SER A 302 4.93 19.54 -3.73
CA SER A 302 5.71 20.33 -2.77
C SER A 302 6.83 19.51 -2.15
N ASP A 303 7.90 20.18 -1.70
CA ASP A 303 9.01 19.55 -0.95
C ASP A 303 8.52 18.89 0.35
N SER A 304 7.45 19.43 0.94
CA SER A 304 6.80 18.92 2.16
C SER A 304 5.84 17.75 1.89
N TRP A 305 5.61 17.37 0.62
CA TRP A 305 4.67 16.32 0.21
C TRP A 305 3.21 16.55 0.66
N ASP A 306 2.85 17.80 0.90
CA ASP A 306 1.50 18.20 1.32
C ASP A 306 0.61 18.65 0.16
N ARG A 307 1.19 18.84 -1.04
CA ARG A 307 0.47 19.26 -2.24
C ARG A 307 1.00 18.53 -3.46
N PHE A 308 0.08 18.10 -4.32
CA PHE A 308 0.36 17.54 -5.63
C PHE A 308 -0.48 18.27 -6.67
N PHE A 309 0.12 18.64 -7.79
CA PHE A 309 -0.53 19.22 -8.95
C PHE A 309 -0.34 18.30 -10.15
N ILE A 310 -1.45 17.93 -10.78
CA ILE A 310 -1.48 17.04 -11.94
C ILE A 310 -2.25 17.76 -13.04
N GLN A 311 -1.56 18.03 -14.14
CA GLN A 311 -2.22 18.53 -15.35
C GLN A 311 -3.12 17.44 -15.92
N GLY A 312 -4.39 17.77 -16.17
CA GLY A 312 -5.37 16.88 -16.80
C GLY A 312 -5.10 16.73 -18.30
N GLY A 313 -5.60 15.65 -18.90
CA GLY A 313 -5.40 15.31 -20.31
C GLY A 313 -3.98 14.86 -20.68
N GLN A 314 -3.14 14.56 -19.70
CA GLN A 314 -1.88 13.86 -19.93
C GLN A 314 -2.13 12.43 -20.40
N LYS A 315 -1.16 11.84 -21.09
CA LYS A 315 -1.28 10.49 -21.65
C LYS A 315 -0.12 9.62 -21.23
N TYR A 316 -0.43 8.41 -20.77
CA TYR A 316 0.57 7.38 -20.55
C TYR A 316 1.06 6.81 -21.89
N LYS A 317 2.34 6.48 -21.96
CA LYS A 317 3.04 5.95 -23.13
C LYS A 317 3.99 4.81 -22.76
#